data_AF-A0A7W3VIT9-F1
#
_entry.id   AF-A0A7W3VIT9-F1
#
_cell.length_a   1.000
_cell.length_b   1.000
_cell.length_c   1.000
_cell.angle_alpha   90.00
_cell.angle_beta   90.00
_cell.angle_gamma   90.00
#
_symmetry.space_group_name_H-M   'P 1'
#
loop_
_entity.id
_entity.type
_entity.pdbx_description
1 polymer ?
#
loop_
_entity_poly.entity_id
_entity_poly.type
_entity_poly.pdbx_seq_one_letter_code
_entity_poly.pdbx_strand_id
1 'polypeptide(L)'
;MSVEYVEIQSFIENYNERDRDWLTLKWNGKFGPKFKDENYIFRQQIATLVCDQIHTVNLDLVRDLFIELGKVAQVSFSVFTHYHVLAQELLERGGKDYLFDYVCAAHISFDTFLSTANIQLSPERMHEIVSYFDFLKQTESDPQVQKMLTDHIRNRFISVQ
;
A
#
# COMPACT_ATOMS: atom_id res chain seq x y z
N MET A 1 -3.43 -29.18 -0.07
CA MET A 1 -2.60 -28.18 0.62
C MET A 1 -1.17 -28.62 0.47
N SER A 2 -0.50 -28.13 -0.57
CA SER A 2 0.89 -28.47 -0.89
C SER A 2 1.82 -27.78 0.10
N VAL A 3 2.96 -28.39 0.39
CA VAL A 3 3.94 -27.96 1.39
C VAL A 3 4.32 -26.47 1.30
N GLU A 4 4.34 -25.87 0.10
CA GLU A 4 4.56 -24.43 -0.14
C GLU A 4 3.52 -23.52 0.55
N TYR A 5 2.25 -23.93 0.63
CA TYR A 5 1.20 -23.13 1.27
C TYR A 5 1.40 -23.00 2.79
N VAL A 6 1.90 -24.07 3.42
CA VAL A 6 2.15 -24.09 4.88
C VAL A 6 3.29 -23.14 5.25
N GLU A 7 4.32 -23.05 4.41
CA GLU A 7 5.45 -22.12 4.61
C GLU A 7 5.02 -20.66 4.43
N ILE A 8 4.19 -20.37 3.41
CA ILE A 8 3.70 -19.01 3.13
C ILE A 8 2.72 -18.54 4.22
N GLN A 9 1.78 -19.39 4.66
CA GLN A 9 0.87 -19.02 5.75
C GLN A 9 1.64 -18.81 7.06
N SER A 10 2.62 -19.65 7.36
CA SER A 10 3.49 -19.46 8.53
C SER A 10 4.26 -18.13 8.47
N PHE A 11 4.70 -17.69 7.28
CA PHE A 11 5.30 -16.37 7.12
C PHE A 11 4.32 -15.25 7.46
N ILE A 12 3.08 -15.33 6.97
CA ILE A 12 2.05 -14.31 7.20
C ILE A 12 1.71 -14.19 8.70
N GLU A 13 1.53 -15.32 9.38
CA GLU A 13 1.14 -15.37 10.79
C GLU A 13 2.24 -14.90 11.74
N ASN A 14 3.51 -15.11 11.36
CA ASN A 14 4.66 -14.78 12.19
C ASN A 14 5.45 -13.55 11.69
N TYR A 15 4.86 -12.80 10.74
CA TYR A 15 5.54 -11.67 10.11
C TYR A 15 5.99 -10.63 11.13
N ASN A 16 7.26 -10.25 11.02
CA ASN A 16 7.86 -9.16 11.78
C ASN A 16 8.86 -8.37 10.92
N GLU A 17 9.42 -7.29 11.46
CA GLU A 17 10.30 -6.38 10.74
C GLU A 17 11.54 -7.04 10.11
N ARG A 18 12.03 -8.16 10.68
CA ARG A 18 13.20 -8.88 10.15
C ARG A 18 12.89 -9.59 8.83
N ASP A 19 11.61 -9.85 8.58
CA ASP A 19 11.13 -10.54 7.38
C ASP A 19 10.94 -9.58 6.20
N ARG A 20 11.04 -8.26 6.42
CA ARG A 20 10.83 -7.23 5.40
C ARG A 20 11.71 -7.41 4.16
N ASP A 21 12.92 -7.95 4.30
CA ASP A 21 13.82 -8.13 3.15
C ASP A 21 13.25 -9.09 2.10
N TRP A 22 12.42 -10.06 2.52
CA TRP A 22 11.72 -10.98 1.62
C TRP A 22 10.63 -10.31 0.78
N LEU A 23 10.12 -9.16 1.24
CA LEU A 23 9.11 -8.37 0.54
C LEU A 23 9.73 -7.20 -0.22
N THR A 24 11.01 -6.90 -0.01
CA THR A 24 11.65 -5.72 -0.59
C THR A 24 11.91 -5.91 -2.08
N LEU A 25 11.63 -4.88 -2.89
CA LEU A 25 11.98 -4.81 -4.32
C LEU A 25 13.49 -4.94 -4.54
N LYS A 26 13.92 -6.02 -5.19
CA LYS A 26 15.32 -6.22 -5.61
C LYS A 26 15.50 -5.81 -7.07
N TRP A 27 15.52 -4.50 -7.32
CA TRP A 27 15.51 -3.96 -8.68
C TRP A 27 16.85 -4.13 -9.41
N ASN A 28 16.82 -4.75 -10.59
CA ASN A 28 17.99 -4.91 -11.47
C ASN A 28 18.34 -3.69 -12.36
N GLY A 29 17.72 -2.52 -12.13
CA GLY A 29 17.93 -1.31 -12.94
C GLY A 29 17.26 -1.34 -14.32
N LYS A 30 16.38 -2.32 -14.61
CA LYS A 30 15.64 -2.46 -15.87
C LYS A 30 14.14 -2.36 -15.65
N PHE A 31 13.41 -2.00 -16.71
CA PHE A 31 11.96 -1.78 -16.69
C PHE A 31 11.21 -2.79 -17.56
N GLY A 32 9.91 -2.92 -17.31
CA GLY A 32 8.96 -3.68 -18.14
C GLY A 32 9.43 -5.12 -18.38
N PRO A 33 9.47 -5.63 -19.63
CA PRO A 33 9.86 -7.01 -19.90
C PRO A 33 11.28 -7.41 -19.47
N LYS A 34 12.16 -6.44 -19.18
CA LYS A 34 13.55 -6.70 -18.74
C LYS A 34 13.72 -6.58 -17.23
N PHE A 35 12.68 -6.13 -16.53
CA PHE A 35 12.64 -6.08 -15.08
C PHE A 35 12.85 -7.48 -14.50
N LYS A 36 13.69 -7.57 -13.47
CA LYS A 36 13.88 -8.77 -12.66
C LYS A 36 13.90 -8.36 -11.20
N ASP A 37 13.28 -9.20 -10.38
CA ASP A 37 13.21 -9.08 -8.94
C ASP A 37 13.06 -10.50 -8.39
N GLU A 38 14.06 -10.93 -7.62
CA GLU A 38 14.12 -12.28 -7.04
C GLU A 38 12.97 -12.55 -6.07
N ASN A 39 12.43 -11.50 -5.47
CA ASN A 39 11.33 -11.56 -4.51
C ASN A 39 9.96 -11.44 -5.16
N TYR A 40 9.88 -11.24 -6.49
CA TYR A 40 8.63 -10.88 -7.16
C TYR A 40 7.54 -11.94 -6.97
N ILE A 41 7.85 -13.21 -7.26
CA ILE A 41 6.86 -14.31 -7.18
C ILE A 41 6.39 -14.51 -5.74
N PHE A 42 7.33 -14.56 -4.79
CA PHE A 42 7.01 -14.72 -3.37
C PHE A 42 6.10 -13.60 -2.87
N ARG A 43 6.43 -12.34 -3.18
CA ARG A 43 5.64 -11.17 -2.78
C ARG A 43 4.23 -11.20 -3.37
N GLN A 44 4.07 -11.60 -4.63
CA GLN A 44 2.76 -11.72 -5.28
C GLN A 44 1.91 -12.81 -4.62
N GLN A 45 2.51 -13.96 -4.26
CA GLN A 45 1.82 -15.04 -3.55
C GLN A 45 1.38 -14.60 -2.15
N ILE A 46 2.29 -13.98 -1.38
CA ILE A 46 1.98 -13.43 -0.06
C ILE A 46 0.87 -12.39 -0.16
N ALA A 47 0.96 -11.43 -1.09
CA ALA A 47 -0.04 -10.39 -1.27
C ALA A 47 -1.43 -10.96 -1.60
N THR A 48 -1.48 -11.98 -2.47
CA THR A 48 -2.72 -12.64 -2.83
C THR A 48 -3.36 -13.30 -1.62
N LEU A 49 -2.61 -14.09 -0.86
CA LEU A 49 -3.15 -14.73 0.34
C LEU A 49 -3.50 -13.72 1.43
N VAL A 50 -2.71 -12.67 1.61
CA VAL A 50 -3.01 -11.59 2.55
C VAL A 50 -4.35 -10.93 2.21
N CYS A 51 -4.65 -10.68 0.94
CA CYS A 51 -5.93 -10.12 0.54
C CYS A 51 -7.12 -11.04 0.88
N ASP A 52 -6.95 -12.36 0.87
CA ASP A 52 -8.01 -13.32 1.22
C ASP A 52 -8.37 -13.32 2.73
N GLN A 53 -7.46 -12.85 3.58
CA GLN A 53 -7.60 -12.80 5.05
C GLN A 53 -7.25 -11.41 5.60
N ILE A 54 -7.53 -10.37 4.82
CA ILE A 54 -7.01 -9.01 5.01
C ILE A 54 -7.29 -8.42 6.40
N HIS A 55 -8.44 -8.77 6.99
CA HIS A 55 -8.89 -8.27 8.29
C HIS A 55 -8.18 -8.88 9.50
N THR A 56 -7.48 -10.01 9.34
CA THR A 56 -6.86 -10.73 10.46
C THR A 56 -5.33 -10.67 10.45
N VAL A 57 -4.72 -10.25 9.34
CA VAL A 57 -3.26 -10.18 9.22
C VAL A 57 -2.66 -8.98 9.97
N ASN A 58 -1.37 -9.08 10.26
CA ASN A 58 -0.58 -7.99 10.81
C ASN A 58 -0.63 -6.76 9.87
N LEU A 59 -0.94 -5.58 10.42
CA LEU A 59 -1.05 -4.34 9.64
C LEU A 59 0.31 -3.88 9.07
N ASP A 60 1.42 -4.21 9.72
CA ASP A 60 2.76 -3.91 9.19
C ASP A 60 3.07 -4.73 7.94
N LEU A 61 2.56 -5.97 7.85
CA LEU A 61 2.65 -6.76 6.62
C LEU A 61 1.85 -6.11 5.49
N VAL A 62 0.63 -5.65 5.79
CA VAL A 62 -0.22 -4.93 4.82
C VAL A 62 0.49 -3.68 4.31
N ARG A 63 1.08 -2.89 5.21
CA ARG A 63 1.87 -1.70 4.88
C ARG A 63 3.05 -2.02 3.97
N ASP A 64 3.88 -2.98 4.36
CA ASP A 64 5.10 -3.30 3.64
C ASP A 64 4.78 -3.86 2.25
N LEU A 65 3.75 -4.71 2.12
CA LEU A 65 3.24 -5.15 0.81
C LEU A 65 2.74 -3.99 -0.03
N PHE A 66 1.95 -3.08 0.55
CA PHE A 66 1.40 -1.94 -0.16
C PHE A 66 2.52 -1.04 -0.71
N ILE A 67 3.54 -0.72 0.08
CA ILE A 67 4.67 0.10 -0.37
C ILE A 67 5.48 -0.63 -1.46
N GLU A 68 5.85 -1.89 -1.22
CA GLU A 68 6.75 -2.63 -2.11
C GLU A 68 6.09 -3.04 -3.43
N LEU A 69 4.78 -3.32 -3.43
CA LEU A 69 4.02 -3.54 -4.66
C LEU A 69 3.83 -2.25 -5.45
N GLY A 70 3.71 -1.11 -4.78
CA GLY A 70 3.68 0.20 -5.43
C GLY A 70 4.99 0.47 -6.17
N LYS A 71 6.13 0.24 -5.51
CA LYS A 71 7.47 0.35 -6.14
C LYS A 71 7.62 -0.60 -7.32
N VAL A 72 7.15 -1.84 -7.20
CA VAL A 72 7.11 -2.80 -8.31
C VAL A 72 6.33 -2.23 -9.49
N ALA A 73 5.14 -1.65 -9.25
CA ALA A 73 4.30 -1.11 -10.30
C ALA A 73 5.02 -0.03 -11.14
N GLN A 74 5.87 0.77 -10.51
CA GLN A 74 6.70 1.77 -11.21
C GLN A 74 7.67 1.15 -12.21
N VAL A 75 8.27 0.01 -11.87
CA VAL A 75 9.32 -0.62 -12.68
C VAL A 75 8.81 -1.71 -13.62
N SER A 76 7.72 -2.40 -13.25
CA SER A 76 7.06 -3.41 -14.07
C SER A 76 6.06 -2.82 -15.06
N PHE A 77 5.61 -1.57 -14.83
CA PHE A 77 4.48 -0.94 -15.52
C PHE A 77 3.17 -1.73 -15.37
N SER A 78 2.97 -2.32 -14.19
CA SER A 78 1.77 -3.07 -13.86
C SER A 78 1.52 -3.04 -12.36
N VAL A 79 0.36 -2.52 -11.97
CA VAL A 79 -0.10 -2.55 -10.58
C VAL A 79 -0.67 -3.92 -10.22
N PHE A 80 -0.44 -4.34 -8.97
CA PHE A 80 -1.06 -5.53 -8.41
C PHE A 80 -2.59 -5.42 -8.43
N THR A 81 -3.28 -6.48 -8.84
CA THR A 81 -4.73 -6.47 -9.07
C THR A 81 -5.54 -6.04 -7.84
N HIS A 82 -5.12 -6.46 -6.64
CA HIS A 82 -5.80 -6.14 -5.38
C HIS A 82 -5.10 -5.03 -4.59
N TYR A 83 -4.31 -4.18 -5.24
CA TYR A 83 -3.58 -3.08 -4.57
C TYR A 83 -4.49 -2.14 -3.76
N HIS A 84 -5.68 -1.86 -4.29
CA HIS A 84 -6.72 -1.09 -3.63
C HIS A 84 -7.21 -1.71 -2.30
N VAL A 85 -7.20 -3.04 -2.19
CA VAL A 85 -7.60 -3.76 -0.96
C VAL A 85 -6.60 -3.49 0.16
N LEU A 86 -5.31 -3.47 -0.16
CA LEU A 86 -4.26 -3.13 0.81
C LEU A 86 -4.41 -1.68 1.30
N ALA A 87 -4.65 -0.75 0.37
CA ALA A 87 -4.85 0.66 0.70
C ALA A 87 -6.10 0.89 1.59
N GLN A 88 -7.21 0.24 1.22
CA GLN A 88 -8.46 0.24 1.97
C GLN A 88 -8.22 -0.22 3.40
N GLU A 89 -7.61 -1.39 3.58
CA GLU A 89 -7.40 -1.97 4.91
C GLU A 89 -6.48 -1.11 5.76
N LEU A 90 -5.39 -0.62 5.16
CA LEU A 90 -4.38 0.17 5.85
C LEU A 90 -5.00 1.43 6.47
N LEU A 91 -5.86 2.12 5.70
CA LEU A 91 -6.54 3.31 6.19
C LEU A 91 -7.75 2.97 7.07
N GLU A 92 -8.50 1.90 6.82
CA GLU A 92 -9.65 1.56 7.65
C GLU A 92 -9.22 1.18 9.07
N ARG A 93 -8.15 0.40 9.22
CA ARG A 93 -7.63 -0.03 10.55
C ARG A 93 -6.63 0.96 11.15
N GLY A 94 -5.66 1.40 10.35
CA GLY A 94 -4.56 2.24 10.81
C GLY A 94 -4.85 3.75 10.77
N GLY A 95 -5.80 4.16 9.93
CA GLY A 95 -6.21 5.54 9.77
C GLY A 95 -5.09 6.53 9.56
N LYS A 96 -5.12 7.62 10.32
CA LYS A 96 -4.21 8.76 10.13
C LYS A 96 -2.73 8.38 10.20
N ASP A 97 -2.38 7.35 10.99
CA ASP A 97 -0.99 6.95 11.20
C ASP A 97 -0.35 6.41 9.91
N TYR A 98 -1.18 5.91 8.98
CA TYR A 98 -0.74 5.40 7.68
C TYR A 98 -1.14 6.31 6.51
N LEU A 99 -1.69 7.50 6.79
CA LEU A 99 -2.08 8.45 5.74
C LEU A 99 -0.89 8.85 4.87
N PHE A 100 0.28 9.07 5.48
CA PHE A 100 1.47 9.46 4.73
C PHE A 100 1.97 8.33 3.82
N ASP A 101 1.97 7.09 4.30
CA ASP A 101 2.32 5.91 3.47
C ASP A 101 1.35 5.78 2.29
N TYR A 102 0.04 5.95 2.54
CA TYR A 102 -0.99 5.99 1.49
C TYR A 102 -0.72 7.07 0.44
N VAL A 103 -0.47 8.31 0.88
CA VAL A 103 -0.22 9.45 -0.01
C VAL A 103 1.04 9.20 -0.87
N CYS A 104 2.13 8.73 -0.25
CA CYS A 104 3.35 8.40 -0.97
C CYS A 104 3.13 7.30 -2.00
N ALA A 105 2.52 6.20 -1.57
CA ALA A 105 2.32 5.03 -2.40
C ALA A 105 1.33 5.28 -3.56
N ALA A 106 0.31 6.13 -3.34
CA ALA A 106 -0.59 6.56 -4.40
C ALA A 106 0.16 7.31 -5.52
N HIS A 107 1.17 8.12 -5.18
CA HIS A 107 1.93 8.92 -6.15
C HIS A 107 3.10 8.19 -6.83
N ILE A 108 3.34 6.90 -6.55
CA ILE A 108 4.47 6.17 -7.15
C ILE A 108 4.33 6.06 -8.68
N SER A 109 3.13 5.77 -9.17
CA SER A 109 2.82 5.70 -10.60
C SER A 109 1.37 6.11 -10.87
N PHE A 110 1.03 6.30 -12.15
CA PHE A 110 -0.35 6.54 -12.55
C PHE A 110 -1.27 5.37 -12.17
N ASP A 111 -0.79 4.14 -12.31
CA ASP A 111 -1.58 2.94 -11.99
C ASP A 111 -1.86 2.81 -10.49
N THR A 112 -0.87 3.11 -9.63
CA THR A 112 -1.08 3.13 -8.17
C THR A 112 -2.03 4.25 -7.76
N PHE A 113 -1.94 5.41 -8.44
CA PHE A 113 -2.82 6.54 -8.19
C PHE A 113 -4.27 6.18 -8.49
N LEU A 114 -4.54 5.56 -9.64
CA LEU A 114 -5.89 5.14 -10.03
C LEU A 114 -6.41 3.99 -9.19
N SER A 115 -5.58 2.98 -8.92
CA SER A 115 -5.99 1.81 -8.14
C SER A 115 -6.49 2.21 -6.75
N THR A 116 -5.86 3.21 -6.13
CA THR A 116 -6.23 3.68 -4.79
C THR A 116 -7.37 4.71 -4.77
N ALA A 117 -7.93 5.10 -5.92
CA ALA A 117 -8.87 6.22 -5.99
C ALA A 117 -10.24 5.95 -5.35
N ASN A 118 -10.70 4.69 -5.34
CA ASN A 118 -12.06 4.31 -4.97
C ASN A 118 -12.12 3.47 -3.67
N ILE A 119 -11.36 3.86 -2.66
CA ILE A 119 -11.49 3.26 -1.33
C ILE A 119 -12.75 3.77 -0.62
N GLN A 120 -13.36 2.93 0.19
CA GLN A 120 -14.62 3.14 0.89
C GLN A 120 -14.41 3.01 2.40
N LEU A 121 -14.01 4.09 3.04
CA LEU A 121 -13.75 4.08 4.48
C LEU A 121 -15.03 4.34 5.29
N SER A 122 -15.04 3.93 6.56
CA SER A 122 -16.11 4.30 7.47
C SER A 122 -16.21 5.84 7.64
N PRO A 123 -17.40 6.39 7.92
CA PRO A 123 -17.58 7.83 8.11
C PRO A 123 -16.66 8.43 9.17
N GLU A 124 -16.48 7.72 10.27
CA GLU A 124 -15.58 8.09 11.36
C GLU A 124 -14.14 8.19 10.85
N ARG A 125 -13.72 7.22 10.04
CA ARG A 125 -12.37 7.17 9.48
C ARG A 125 -12.13 8.24 8.43
N MET A 126 -13.10 8.51 7.56
CA MET A 126 -13.03 9.63 6.62
C MET A 126 -12.85 10.96 7.34
N HIS A 127 -13.63 11.19 8.40
CA HIS A 127 -13.54 12.43 9.18
C HIS A 127 -12.16 12.60 9.85
N GLU A 128 -11.63 11.54 10.45
CA GLU A 128 -10.29 11.54 11.03
C GLU A 128 -9.23 11.87 9.97
N ILE A 129 -9.26 11.17 8.83
CA ILE A 129 -8.27 11.34 7.77
C ILE A 129 -8.32 12.75 7.19
N VAL A 130 -9.51 13.30 6.90
CA VAL A 130 -9.63 14.67 6.37
C VAL A 130 -9.07 15.68 7.37
N SER A 131 -9.41 15.53 8.66
CA SER A 131 -8.93 16.45 9.70
C SER A 131 -7.41 16.41 9.81
N TYR A 132 -6.81 15.21 9.77
CA TYR A 132 -5.36 15.06 9.83
C TYR A 132 -4.66 15.51 8.54
N PHE A 133 -5.26 15.27 7.37
CA PHE A 133 -4.77 15.76 6.09
C PHE A 133 -4.68 17.28 6.09
N ASP A 134 -5.73 17.97 6.57
CA ASP A 134 -5.77 19.42 6.65
C ASP A 134 -4.73 19.99 7.62
N PHE A 135 -4.55 19.32 8.76
CA PHE A 135 -3.48 19.63 9.69
C PHE A 135 -2.11 19.51 9.01
N LEU A 136 -1.80 18.37 8.39
CA LEU A 136 -0.54 18.16 7.68
C LEU A 136 -0.31 19.20 6.58
N LYS A 137 -1.36 19.55 5.82
CA LYS A 137 -1.28 20.56 4.77
C LYS A 137 -0.85 21.93 5.30
N GLN A 138 -1.21 22.26 6.54
CA GLN A 138 -0.86 23.53 7.17
C GLN A 138 0.50 23.49 7.88
N THR A 139 0.89 22.34 8.44
CA THR A 139 2.06 22.25 9.31
C THR A 139 3.30 21.64 8.66
N GLU A 140 3.14 20.84 7.60
CA GLU A 140 4.27 20.17 6.97
C GLU A 140 5.14 21.20 6.23
N SER A 141 6.44 21.13 6.52
CA SER A 141 7.46 22.05 6.01
C SER A 141 8.24 21.49 4.83
N ASP A 142 8.24 20.16 4.64
CA ASP A 142 8.91 19.52 3.52
C ASP A 142 8.16 19.84 2.21
N PRO A 143 8.79 20.54 1.25
CA PRO A 143 8.18 20.87 -0.04
C PRO A 143 7.79 19.65 -0.88
N GLN A 144 8.48 18.51 -0.72
CA GLN A 144 8.14 17.28 -1.43
C GLN A 144 6.86 16.67 -0.87
N VAL A 145 6.71 16.63 0.45
CA VAL A 145 5.49 16.14 1.09
C VAL A 145 4.31 17.05 0.76
N GLN A 146 4.51 18.36 0.82
CA GLN A 146 3.49 19.35 0.46
C GLN A 146 2.96 19.18 -0.97
N LYS A 147 3.81 18.78 -1.92
CA LYS A 147 3.40 18.48 -3.30
C LYS A 147 2.52 17.24 -3.41
N MET A 148 2.68 16.26 -2.53
CA MET A 148 1.88 15.04 -2.53
C MET A 148 0.52 15.23 -1.82
N LEU A 149 0.42 16.19 -0.90
CA LEU A 149 -0.84 16.58 -0.27
C LEU A 149 -1.69 17.42 -1.23
N THR A 150 -2.22 16.79 -2.27
CA THR A 150 -3.05 17.44 -3.30
C THR A 150 -4.53 17.42 -2.95
N ASP A 151 -5.28 18.41 -3.44
CA ASP A 151 -6.75 18.42 -3.32
C ASP A 151 -7.39 17.19 -3.95
N HIS A 152 -6.77 16.62 -4.99
CA HIS A 152 -7.23 15.38 -5.61
C HIS A 152 -7.20 14.19 -4.64
N ILE A 153 -6.15 14.05 -3.83
CA ILE A 153 -6.11 13.03 -2.79
C ILE A 153 -7.12 13.36 -1.70
N ARG A 154 -7.13 14.61 -1.23
CA ARG A 154 -8.04 15.05 -0.16
C ARG A 154 -9.50 14.73 -0.50
N ASN A 155 -9.92 15.03 -1.72
CA ASN A 155 -11.30 14.85 -2.20
C ASN A 155 -11.74 13.39 -2.25
N ARG A 156 -10.82 12.41 -2.19
CA ARG A 156 -11.18 10.98 -2.07
C ARG A 156 -11.84 10.66 -0.74
N PHE A 157 -11.57 11.47 0.29
CA PHE A 157 -12.04 11.25 1.66
C PHE A 157 -13.22 12.16 2.03
N ILE A 158 -13.68 12.98 1.09
CA ILE A 158 -14.81 13.86 1.30
C ILE A 158 -15.98 13.22 0.57
N SER A 159 -16.95 12.69 1.32
CA SER A 159 -18.18 12.19 0.72
C SER A 159 -18.81 13.29 -0.13
N VAL A 160 -19.04 13.00 -1.41
CA VAL A 160 -20.06 13.73 -2.17
C VAL A 160 -21.39 13.22 -1.63
N GLN A 161 -22.00 13.98 -0.72
CA GLN A 161 -23.40 13.79 -0.35
C GLN A 161 -24.30 14.12 -1.54
#